data_AF-A0A924V1G1-F1
#
_entry.id   AF-A0A924V1G1-F1
#
_cell.length_a   1.000
_cell.length_b   1.000
_cell.length_c   1.000
_cell.angle_alpha   90.00
_cell.angle_beta   90.00
_cell.angle_gamma   90.00
#
_symmetry.space_group_name_H-M   'P 1'
#
loop_
_entity.id
_entity.type
_entity.pdbx_description
1 polymer ?
#
loop_
_entity_poly.entity_id
_entity_poly.type
_entity_poly.pdbx_seq_one_letter_code
_entity_poly.pdbx_strand_id
1 'polypeptide(L)'
;MRIAIIGSGISGLTAAWLLHEHHQITIFEKNNYFGGHTDTHPVTIDDQKMMVDTGFIVFNEQNYPLFCKMLKALNVEWQTSDMSFSVNNLISKLVYNPSNLSALLLNAKNIFNPSFRRMFRDLKRFYNQTKDINIDTISNSMTLEYFLFDNDYSDDFKKEHLYPMCGALWSANTLEVPLLPLKFVLGFFQNHNMLQMTGRPTWLTVKGGSSSYINALKKQIKAEWLATSVISVDRESAEIQIRTATDTLPFDQVIFACHADQALKLLTQPSPTEKAILGAFRYSQNTMVLHKDARVMPAKKFNWASWQVRVAASSNPNDLVNQPTYSFTYWMNALQNLKTKTPLLATLNPNCAIDPRKILVTRHYEHPQFDIAALNAQSQWNLVNGFNRSYFCGAYWGWGFHEDGAYSAHRVANDLLTSNPKG
;
A
#
# COMPACT_ATOMS: atom_id res chain seq x y z
N MET A 1 -19.18 3.05 -26.00
CA MET A 1 -19.84 2.23 -24.96
C MET A 1 -19.96 3.04 -23.68
N ARG A 2 -20.95 2.71 -22.84
CA ARG A 2 -21.09 3.16 -21.45
C ARG A 2 -20.39 2.16 -20.54
N ILE A 3 -19.45 2.64 -19.73
CA ILE A 3 -18.66 1.82 -18.82
C ILE A 3 -18.86 2.31 -17.39
N ALA A 4 -19.32 1.42 -16.52
CA ALA A 4 -19.36 1.65 -15.08
C ALA A 4 -18.01 1.28 -14.45
N ILE A 5 -17.44 2.17 -13.65
CA ILE A 5 -16.24 1.91 -12.83
C ILE A 5 -16.66 1.94 -11.36
N ILE A 6 -16.53 0.81 -10.67
CA ILE A 6 -16.93 0.68 -9.26
C ILE A 6 -15.68 0.78 -8.38
N GLY A 7 -15.55 1.90 -7.67
CA GLY A 7 -14.41 2.26 -6.85
C GLY A 7 -13.56 3.35 -7.48
N SER A 8 -13.24 4.39 -6.71
CA SER A 8 -12.44 5.53 -7.17
C SER A 8 -11.02 5.58 -6.58
N GLY A 9 -10.50 4.41 -6.18
CA GLY A 9 -9.07 4.26 -5.91
C GLY A 9 -8.22 4.50 -7.16
N ILE A 10 -6.90 4.43 -7.02
CA ILE A 10 -5.97 4.63 -8.14
C ILE A 10 -6.30 3.77 -9.37
N SER A 11 -6.71 2.51 -9.18
CA SER A 11 -7.12 1.64 -10.29
C SER A 11 -8.31 2.19 -11.06
N GLY A 12 -9.36 2.66 -10.37
CA GLY A 12 -10.54 3.21 -11.02
C GLY A 12 -10.25 4.55 -11.70
N LEU A 13 -9.45 5.39 -11.05
CA LEU A 13 -9.02 6.69 -11.59
C LEU A 13 -8.13 6.52 -12.82
N THR A 14 -7.20 5.58 -12.81
CA THR A 14 -6.35 5.26 -13.98
C THR A 14 -7.18 4.67 -15.11
N ALA A 15 -8.13 3.77 -14.82
CA ALA A 15 -9.04 3.24 -15.85
C ALA A 15 -9.86 4.37 -16.50
N ALA A 16 -10.45 5.26 -15.69
CA ALA A 16 -11.18 6.41 -16.20
C ALA A 16 -10.29 7.32 -17.05
N TRP A 17 -9.09 7.65 -16.56
CA TRP A 17 -8.13 8.48 -17.29
C TRP A 17 -7.75 7.89 -18.66
N LEU A 18 -7.53 6.57 -18.74
CA LEU A 18 -7.16 5.91 -20.00
C LEU A 18 -8.32 5.73 -20.97
N LEU A 19 -9.58 5.66 -20.49
CA LEU A 19 -10.73 5.28 -21.31
C LEU A 19 -11.68 6.43 -21.68
N HIS A 20 -11.61 7.56 -20.98
CA HIS A 20 -12.59 8.65 -21.12
C HIS A 20 -12.65 9.31 -22.51
N GLU A 21 -11.60 9.21 -23.33
CA GLU A 21 -11.60 9.76 -24.70
C GLU A 21 -12.36 8.87 -25.69
N HIS A 22 -12.53 7.59 -25.37
CA HIS A 22 -13.13 6.59 -26.25
C HIS A 22 -14.52 6.12 -25.79
N HIS A 23 -14.85 6.32 -24.51
CA HIS A 23 -16.04 5.76 -23.87
C HIS A 23 -16.72 6.75 -22.93
N GLN A 24 -18.01 6.53 -22.67
CA GLN A 24 -18.76 7.25 -21.66
C GLN A 24 -18.51 6.58 -20.31
N ILE A 25 -17.86 7.28 -19.39
CA ILE A 25 -17.42 6.74 -18.10
C ILE A 25 -18.32 7.26 -16.98
N THR A 26 -18.84 6.35 -16.16
CA THR A 26 -19.47 6.67 -14.88
C THR A 26 -18.70 5.99 -13.75
N ILE A 27 -18.22 6.77 -12.79
CA ILE A 27 -17.45 6.29 -11.64
C ILE A 27 -18.34 6.30 -10.40
N PHE A 28 -18.46 5.16 -9.74
CA PHE A 28 -19.17 5.00 -8.48
C PHE A 28 -18.19 4.90 -7.32
N GLU A 29 -18.39 5.72 -6.29
CA GLU A 29 -17.60 5.73 -5.06
C GLU A 29 -18.52 5.65 -3.84
N LYS A 30 -18.26 4.70 -2.94
CA LYS A 30 -19.08 4.49 -1.73
C LYS A 30 -18.84 5.57 -0.67
N ASN A 31 -17.66 6.17 -0.66
CA ASN A 31 -17.28 7.21 0.29
C ASN A 31 -17.79 8.60 -0.14
N ASN A 32 -17.73 9.56 0.78
CA ASN A 32 -18.02 10.97 0.49
C ASN A 32 -16.84 11.73 -0.14
N TYR A 33 -15.78 11.02 -0.53
CA TYR A 33 -14.60 11.54 -1.23
C TYR A 33 -14.13 10.54 -2.28
N PHE A 34 -13.49 11.04 -3.33
CA PHE A 34 -12.88 10.21 -4.37
C PHE A 34 -11.39 10.01 -4.08
N GLY A 35 -10.86 8.81 -4.34
CA GLY A 35 -9.43 8.51 -4.16
C GLY A 35 -9.12 7.20 -3.45
N GLY A 36 -10.08 6.65 -2.70
CA GLY A 36 -9.86 5.46 -1.88
C GLY A 36 -8.69 5.68 -0.91
N HIS A 37 -7.60 4.91 -1.08
CA HIS A 37 -6.42 5.03 -0.22
C HIS A 37 -5.59 6.32 -0.46
N THR A 38 -5.89 7.10 -1.50
CA THR A 38 -5.40 8.48 -1.59
C THR A 38 -6.26 9.38 -0.71
N ASP A 39 -5.89 9.47 0.56
CA ASP A 39 -6.62 10.21 1.58
C ASP A 39 -5.74 11.35 2.11
N THR A 40 -6.18 12.59 1.88
CA THR A 40 -5.48 13.82 2.27
C THR A 40 -6.38 14.64 3.18
N HIS A 41 -5.84 15.07 4.33
CA HIS A 41 -6.58 15.82 5.33
C HIS A 41 -6.13 17.27 5.42
N PRO A 42 -7.05 18.25 5.32
CA PRO A 42 -6.77 19.62 5.70
C PRO A 42 -6.66 19.72 7.22
N VAL A 43 -5.53 20.20 7.72
CA VAL A 43 -5.30 20.47 9.15
C VAL A 43 -4.76 21.89 9.34
N THR A 44 -5.10 22.52 10.46
CA THR A 44 -4.57 23.83 10.83
C THR A 44 -3.55 23.66 11.95
N ILE A 45 -2.31 24.07 11.70
CA ILE A 45 -1.16 23.91 12.59
C ILE A 45 -0.38 25.22 12.59
N ASP A 46 -0.12 25.79 13.77
CA ASP A 46 0.58 27.07 13.90
C ASP A 46 -0.04 28.16 12.99
N ASP A 47 -1.39 28.23 12.98
CA ASP A 47 -2.22 29.11 12.13
C ASP A 47 -2.05 28.93 10.60
N GLN A 48 -1.41 27.85 10.16
CA GLN A 48 -1.25 27.50 8.76
C GLN A 48 -2.09 26.28 8.38
N LYS A 49 -2.85 26.41 7.29
CA LYS A 49 -3.57 25.27 6.70
C LYS A 49 -2.59 24.41 5.92
N MET A 50 -2.57 23.12 6.21
CA MET A 50 -1.71 22.13 5.57
C MET A 50 -2.54 20.96 5.07
N MET A 51 -2.09 20.31 4.00
CA MET A 51 -2.70 19.11 3.44
C MET A 51 -1.79 17.92 3.78
N VAL A 52 -2.28 17.00 4.60
CA VAL A 52 -1.47 15.88 5.13
C VAL A 52 -2.04 14.56 4.65
N ASP A 53 -1.20 13.76 4.00
CA ASP A 53 -1.58 12.45 3.48
C ASP A 53 -1.53 11.39 4.59
N THR A 54 -2.48 10.46 4.58
CA THR A 54 -2.56 9.38 5.60
C THR A 54 -2.64 7.98 5.00
N GLY A 55 -2.90 7.86 3.70
CA GLY A 55 -2.80 6.60 2.96
C GLY A 55 -1.62 6.60 1.99
N PHE A 56 -1.86 6.91 0.72
CA PHE A 56 -0.77 7.10 -0.25
C PHE A 56 -0.02 8.41 -0.02
N ILE A 57 1.31 8.33 0.14
CA ILE A 57 2.17 9.48 0.49
C ILE A 57 3.30 9.67 -0.54
N VAL A 58 3.95 8.59 -0.97
CA VAL A 58 5.25 8.65 -1.64
C VAL A 58 5.34 7.67 -2.82
N PHE A 59 6.15 8.05 -3.81
CA PHE A 59 6.45 7.29 -5.01
C PHE A 59 7.87 7.58 -5.52
N ASN A 60 8.30 6.93 -6.60
CA ASN A 60 9.54 7.28 -7.30
C ASN A 60 9.41 7.04 -8.80
N GLU A 61 10.19 7.72 -9.64
CA GLU A 61 10.02 7.63 -11.09
C GLU A 61 10.33 6.24 -11.67
N GLN A 62 11.23 5.49 -11.05
CA GLN A 62 11.65 4.18 -11.54
C GLN A 62 10.55 3.12 -11.35
N ASN A 63 9.91 3.11 -10.19
CA ASN A 63 8.92 2.09 -9.81
C ASN A 63 7.48 2.52 -10.04
N TYR A 64 7.23 3.79 -10.39
CA TYR A 64 5.88 4.33 -10.60
C TYR A 64 5.72 5.00 -11.99
N PRO A 65 6.12 4.35 -13.10
CA PRO A 65 6.14 4.99 -14.41
C PRO A 65 4.75 5.44 -14.91
N LEU A 66 3.70 4.65 -14.70
CA LEU A 66 2.33 5.01 -15.12
C LEU A 66 1.77 6.13 -14.27
N PHE A 67 1.96 6.07 -12.95
CA PHE A 67 1.54 7.15 -12.07
C PHE A 67 2.25 8.47 -12.42
N CYS A 68 3.57 8.44 -12.65
CA CYS A 68 4.33 9.60 -13.10
C CYS A 68 3.84 10.14 -14.45
N LYS A 69 3.50 9.26 -15.41
CA LYS A 69 2.92 9.65 -16.70
C LYS A 69 1.58 10.36 -16.50
N MET A 70 0.71 9.85 -15.64
CA MET A 70 -0.57 10.47 -15.30
C MET A 70 -0.37 11.83 -14.65
N LEU A 71 0.48 11.95 -13.63
CA LEU A 71 0.77 13.22 -12.98
C LEU A 71 1.33 14.28 -13.95
N LYS A 72 2.24 13.88 -14.86
CA LYS A 72 2.76 14.74 -15.93
C LYS A 72 1.65 15.22 -16.87
N ALA A 73 0.78 14.32 -17.33
CA ALA A 73 -0.34 14.66 -18.19
C ALA A 73 -1.33 15.64 -17.52
N LEU A 74 -1.51 15.50 -16.20
CA LEU A 74 -2.40 16.35 -15.40
C LEU A 74 -1.78 17.69 -14.98
N ASN A 75 -0.50 17.93 -15.29
CA ASN A 75 0.30 19.05 -14.78
C ASN A 75 0.29 19.14 -13.25
N VAL A 76 0.40 17.99 -12.57
CA VAL A 76 0.47 17.91 -11.10
C VAL A 76 1.93 17.85 -10.67
N GLU A 77 2.36 18.84 -9.91
CA GLU A 77 3.74 18.92 -9.41
C GLU A 77 4.00 17.92 -8.28
N TRP A 78 5.26 17.48 -8.21
CA TRP A 78 5.80 16.70 -7.10
C TRP A 78 7.12 17.29 -6.62
N GLN A 79 7.59 16.82 -5.47
CA GLN A 79 8.85 17.25 -4.85
C GLN A 79 9.56 16.06 -4.21
N THR A 80 10.85 16.19 -3.96
CA THR A 80 11.65 15.17 -3.27
C THR A 80 11.12 14.91 -1.87
N SER A 81 11.15 13.65 -1.43
CA SER A 81 10.69 13.21 -0.11
C SER A 81 11.82 12.53 0.66
N ASP A 82 11.92 12.80 1.97
CA ASP A 82 12.80 12.01 2.82
C ASP A 82 12.18 10.64 3.10
N MET A 83 12.93 9.57 2.81
CA MET A 83 12.51 8.19 3.03
C MET A 83 13.41 7.46 4.01
N SER A 84 13.90 8.17 5.02
CA SER A 84 14.70 7.55 6.08
C SER A 84 13.86 6.54 6.85
N PHE A 85 14.51 5.45 7.27
CA PHE A 85 13.89 4.36 8.03
C PHE A 85 14.57 4.20 9.38
N SER A 86 13.82 3.82 10.41
CA SER A 86 14.37 3.48 11.72
C SER A 86 13.52 2.42 12.43
N VAL A 87 14.18 1.65 13.29
CA VAL A 87 13.54 0.66 14.15
C VAL A 87 13.80 1.04 15.61
N ASN A 88 12.75 1.01 16.41
CA ASN A 88 12.77 1.23 17.85
C ASN A 88 12.14 0.00 18.52
N ASN A 89 12.97 -0.96 18.88
CA ASN A 89 12.55 -2.19 19.53
C ASN A 89 12.68 -2.04 21.05
N LEU A 90 11.53 -1.96 21.74
CA LEU A 90 11.49 -1.77 23.18
C LEU A 90 11.74 -3.06 23.96
N ILE A 91 11.59 -4.22 23.30
CA ILE A 91 11.81 -5.54 23.91
C ILE A 91 13.32 -5.79 24.01
N SER A 92 14.04 -5.71 22.88
CA SER A 92 15.50 -5.87 22.84
C SER A 92 16.27 -4.61 23.24
N LYS A 93 15.58 -3.47 23.34
CA LYS A 93 16.14 -2.12 23.58
C LYS A 93 17.03 -1.60 22.45
N LEU A 94 17.00 -2.25 21.28
CA LEU A 94 17.73 -1.80 20.11
C LEU A 94 17.01 -0.62 19.43
N VAL A 95 17.75 0.46 19.19
CA VAL A 95 17.30 1.58 18.36
C VAL A 95 18.37 1.89 17.34
N TYR A 96 18.00 1.90 16.05
CA TYR A 96 18.91 2.27 14.98
C TYR A 96 18.17 2.86 13.77
N ASN A 97 18.91 3.66 13.00
CA ASN A 97 18.47 4.26 11.74
C ASN A 97 19.51 3.89 10.66
N PRO A 98 19.22 2.94 9.76
CA PRO A 98 20.16 2.55 8.70
C PRO A 98 20.32 3.61 7.60
N SER A 99 19.38 4.55 7.45
CA SER A 99 19.42 5.57 6.40
C SER A 99 20.40 6.71 6.71
N ASN A 100 20.83 6.85 7.96
CA ASN A 100 21.82 7.82 8.37
C ASN A 100 23.05 7.12 8.96
N LEU A 101 24.11 7.00 8.15
CA LEU A 101 25.41 6.43 8.56
C LEU A 101 25.98 7.11 9.82
N SER A 102 25.81 8.43 9.96
CA SER A 102 26.21 9.12 11.19
C SER A 102 25.35 8.69 12.38
N ALA A 103 24.03 8.52 12.25
CA ALA A 103 23.19 8.02 13.34
C ALA A 103 23.54 6.57 13.74
N LEU A 104 23.90 5.73 12.75
CA LEU A 104 24.35 4.35 12.97
C LEU A 104 25.69 4.30 13.70
N LEU A 105 26.61 5.23 13.40
CA LEU A 105 27.93 5.31 14.02
C LEU A 105 27.94 6.08 15.36
N LEU A 106 27.08 7.08 15.51
CA LEU A 106 26.94 7.92 16.71
C LEU A 106 26.33 7.16 17.88
N ASN A 107 25.60 6.08 17.62
CA ASN A 107 25.25 5.13 18.67
C ASN A 107 26.37 4.08 18.82
N ALA A 108 27.54 4.51 19.33
CA ALA A 108 28.71 3.65 19.51
C ALA A 108 28.40 2.32 20.23
N LYS A 109 27.37 2.32 21.12
CA LYS A 109 26.88 1.12 21.80
C LYS A 109 26.39 0.03 20.82
N ASN A 110 25.81 0.41 19.69
CA ASN A 110 25.35 -0.54 18.68
C ASN A 110 26.53 -1.20 17.95
N ILE A 111 27.61 -0.46 17.65
CA ILE A 111 28.79 -1.01 16.97
C ILE A 111 29.45 -2.11 17.82
N PHE A 112 29.52 -1.92 19.13
CA PHE A 112 30.11 -2.91 20.05
C PHE A 112 29.12 -4.01 20.45
N ASN A 113 27.84 -3.93 20.06
CA ASN A 113 26.84 -4.94 20.37
C ASN A 113 27.00 -6.17 19.43
N PRO A 114 27.30 -7.37 19.94
CA PRO A 114 27.47 -8.58 19.12
C PRO A 114 26.23 -8.96 18.31
N SER A 115 25.03 -8.77 18.86
CA SER A 115 23.75 -9.04 18.17
C SER A 115 23.57 -8.09 16.98
N PHE A 116 23.85 -6.80 17.16
CA PHE A 116 23.79 -5.82 16.07
C PHE A 116 24.79 -6.13 14.94
N ARG A 117 26.01 -6.53 15.29
CA ARG A 117 27.02 -6.94 14.29
C ARG A 117 26.59 -8.19 13.52
N ARG A 118 25.97 -9.16 14.20
CA ARG A 118 25.42 -10.38 13.58
C ARG A 118 24.29 -10.05 12.62
N MET A 119 23.32 -9.22 13.07
CA MET A 119 22.24 -8.69 12.25
C MET A 119 22.77 -8.04 10.96
N PHE A 120 23.78 -7.17 11.08
CA PHE A 120 24.33 -6.46 9.92
C PHE A 120 25.14 -7.35 8.96
N ARG A 121 25.84 -8.35 9.48
CA ARG A 121 26.53 -9.36 8.66
C ARG A 121 25.51 -10.17 7.85
N ASP A 122 24.46 -10.64 8.51
CA ASP A 122 23.41 -11.45 7.89
C ASP A 122 22.59 -10.60 6.90
N LEU A 123 22.37 -9.31 7.17
CA LEU A 123 21.79 -8.37 6.20
C LEU A 123 22.59 -8.32 4.89
N LYS A 124 23.91 -8.13 4.98
CA LYS A 124 24.79 -8.13 3.79
C LYS A 124 24.77 -9.48 3.07
N ARG A 125 24.76 -10.58 3.82
CA ARG A 125 24.66 -11.93 3.28
C ARG A 125 23.36 -12.11 2.51
N PHE A 126 22.23 -11.70 3.09
CA PHE A 126 20.91 -11.76 2.48
C PHE A 126 20.87 -11.00 1.16
N TYR A 127 21.36 -9.75 1.14
CA TYR A 127 21.40 -8.94 -0.07
C TYR A 127 22.23 -9.60 -1.17
N ASN A 128 23.45 -10.04 -0.84
CA ASN A 128 24.34 -10.65 -1.81
C ASN A 128 23.80 -11.98 -2.37
N GLN A 129 23.13 -12.78 -1.54
CA GLN A 129 22.58 -14.06 -1.97
C GLN A 129 21.30 -13.91 -2.79
N THR A 130 20.49 -12.88 -2.54
CA THR A 130 19.12 -12.80 -3.09
C THR A 130 18.92 -11.78 -4.19
N LYS A 131 19.84 -10.82 -4.38
CA LYS A 131 19.69 -9.73 -5.37
C LYS A 131 19.51 -10.22 -6.82
N ASP A 132 20.17 -11.33 -7.18
CA ASP A 132 20.20 -11.86 -8.55
C ASP A 132 19.46 -13.20 -8.68
N ILE A 133 18.72 -13.63 -7.64
CA ILE A 133 17.92 -14.86 -7.73
C ILE A 133 16.79 -14.63 -8.72
N ASN A 134 16.62 -15.55 -9.68
CA ASN A 134 15.43 -15.58 -10.52
C ASN A 134 14.21 -16.02 -9.70
N ILE A 135 13.37 -15.05 -9.34
CA ILE A 135 12.17 -15.26 -8.52
C ILE A 135 11.14 -16.20 -9.15
N ASP A 136 11.16 -16.40 -10.48
CA ASP A 136 10.24 -17.32 -11.15
C ASP A 136 10.59 -18.79 -10.92
N THR A 137 11.80 -19.07 -10.44
CA THR A 137 12.21 -20.41 -10.02
C THR A 137 11.78 -20.75 -8.59
N ILE A 138 11.30 -19.76 -7.83
CA ILE A 138 10.87 -19.94 -6.45
C ILE A 138 9.40 -20.38 -6.42
N SER A 139 9.12 -21.49 -5.73
CA SER A 139 7.74 -21.93 -5.48
C SER A 139 6.95 -20.89 -4.69
N ASN A 140 5.69 -20.66 -5.06
CA ASN A 140 4.77 -19.82 -4.29
C ASN A 140 4.57 -20.33 -2.85
N SER A 141 4.83 -21.61 -2.58
CA SER A 141 4.73 -22.21 -1.23
C SER A 141 5.96 -21.99 -0.35
N MET A 142 7.07 -21.49 -0.91
CA MET A 142 8.28 -21.19 -0.14
C MET A 142 8.03 -19.96 0.73
N THR A 143 8.06 -20.11 2.06
CA THR A 143 7.87 -18.99 2.99
C THR A 143 9.18 -18.28 3.32
N LEU A 144 9.07 -17.04 3.76
CA LEU A 144 10.19 -16.25 4.24
C LEU A 144 10.90 -16.94 5.42
N GLU A 145 10.16 -17.43 6.42
CA GLU A 145 10.75 -18.13 7.57
C GLU A 145 11.51 -19.38 7.17
N TYR A 146 10.92 -20.23 6.31
CA TYR A 146 11.57 -21.48 5.91
C TYR A 146 12.91 -21.20 5.20
N PHE A 147 12.93 -20.25 4.25
CA PHE A 147 14.15 -19.86 3.57
C PHE A 147 15.23 -19.37 4.55
N LEU A 148 14.83 -18.54 5.52
CA LEU A 148 15.76 -17.98 6.50
C LEU A 148 16.29 -19.05 7.45
N PHE A 149 15.45 -20.00 7.85
CA PHE A 149 15.84 -21.15 8.67
C PHE A 149 16.81 -22.07 7.92
N ASP A 150 16.46 -22.49 6.70
CA ASP A 150 17.25 -23.39 5.85
C ASP A 150 18.65 -22.82 5.51
N ASN A 151 18.77 -21.49 5.49
CA ASN A 151 20.02 -20.78 5.20
C ASN A 151 20.72 -20.21 6.45
N ASP A 152 20.39 -20.72 7.65
CA ASP A 152 21.02 -20.35 8.93
C ASP A 152 21.08 -18.83 9.18
N TYR A 153 19.98 -18.11 8.94
CA TYR A 153 19.86 -16.69 9.28
C TYR A 153 19.54 -16.49 10.76
N SER A 154 20.25 -15.56 11.39
CA SER A 154 20.07 -15.30 12.82
C SER A 154 18.75 -14.62 13.14
N ASP A 155 18.21 -14.93 14.32
CA ASP A 155 17.08 -14.22 14.91
C ASP A 155 17.32 -12.71 15.04
N ASP A 156 18.58 -12.31 15.28
CA ASP A 156 18.98 -10.90 15.30
C ASP A 156 18.62 -10.21 13.97
N PHE A 157 18.96 -10.82 12.83
CA PHE A 157 18.59 -10.30 11.50
C PHE A 157 17.08 -10.34 11.24
N LYS A 158 16.46 -11.49 11.52
CA LYS A 158 15.02 -11.70 11.26
C LYS A 158 14.19 -10.69 12.03
N LYS A 159 14.38 -10.61 13.35
CA LYS A 159 13.48 -9.89 14.27
C LYS A 159 13.80 -8.40 14.40
N GLU A 160 15.06 -7.97 14.22
CA GLU A 160 15.45 -6.57 14.37
C GLU A 160 15.44 -5.77 13.06
N HIS A 161 15.42 -6.44 11.91
CA HIS A 161 15.49 -5.76 10.62
C HIS A 161 14.46 -6.25 9.61
N LEU A 162 14.57 -7.50 9.19
CA LEU A 162 13.80 -7.99 8.04
C LEU A 162 12.31 -8.02 8.33
N TYR A 163 11.90 -8.54 9.50
CA TYR A 163 10.48 -8.63 9.83
C TYR A 163 9.83 -7.28 10.12
N PRO A 164 10.45 -6.37 10.90
CA PRO A 164 9.97 -5.00 11.02
C PRO A 164 9.82 -4.27 9.68
N MET A 165 10.77 -4.46 8.76
CA MET A 165 10.72 -3.85 7.42
C MET A 165 9.56 -4.41 6.59
N CYS A 166 9.41 -5.73 6.53
CA CYS A 166 8.28 -6.36 5.82
C CYS A 166 6.93 -5.94 6.44
N GLY A 167 6.86 -5.90 7.77
CA GLY A 167 5.67 -5.40 8.49
C GLY A 167 5.34 -3.97 8.09
N ALA A 168 6.33 -3.08 7.96
CA ALA A 168 6.10 -1.69 7.58
C ALA A 168 5.66 -1.52 6.13
N LEU A 169 6.11 -2.39 5.22
CA LEU A 169 5.75 -2.34 3.80
C LEU A 169 4.34 -2.85 3.53
N TRP A 170 3.93 -3.93 4.21
CA TRP A 170 2.67 -4.62 3.92
C TRP A 170 1.67 -4.58 5.07
N SER A 171 1.93 -3.75 6.09
CA SER A 171 1.11 -3.66 7.30
C SER A 171 0.87 -5.01 7.99
N ALA A 172 1.80 -5.96 7.79
CA ALA A 172 1.69 -7.33 8.28
C ALA A 172 2.17 -7.40 9.74
N ASN A 173 1.47 -8.21 10.54
CA ASN A 173 1.83 -8.39 11.94
C ASN A 173 2.98 -9.41 12.12
N THR A 174 3.42 -9.58 13.37
CA THR A 174 4.58 -10.41 13.73
C THR A 174 4.38 -11.90 13.45
N LEU A 175 3.15 -12.38 13.34
CA LEU A 175 2.80 -13.76 13.00
C LEU A 175 2.64 -13.96 11.49
N GLU A 176 2.27 -12.92 10.76
CA GLU A 176 2.03 -12.97 9.31
C GLU A 176 3.33 -12.83 8.51
N VAL A 177 4.23 -11.94 8.91
CA VAL A 177 5.47 -11.68 8.19
C VAL A 177 6.31 -12.95 7.93
N PRO A 178 6.51 -13.86 8.90
CA PRO A 178 7.26 -15.11 8.66
C PRO A 178 6.63 -16.01 7.58
N LEU A 179 5.31 -15.88 7.37
CA LEU A 179 4.53 -16.69 6.42
C LEU A 179 4.42 -16.07 5.03
N LEU A 180 4.94 -14.87 4.82
CA LEU A 180 4.95 -14.22 3.51
C LEU A 180 5.69 -15.12 2.49
N PRO A 181 5.14 -15.32 1.29
CA PRO A 181 5.84 -16.05 0.24
C PRO A 181 7.16 -15.37 -0.12
N LEU A 182 8.25 -16.15 -0.16
CA LEU A 182 9.59 -15.65 -0.47
C LEU A 182 9.62 -14.98 -1.85
N LYS A 183 8.94 -15.57 -2.84
CA LYS A 183 8.81 -15.02 -4.20
C LYS A 183 8.28 -13.58 -4.17
N PHE A 184 7.26 -13.32 -3.35
CA PHE A 184 6.65 -12.00 -3.20
C PHE A 184 7.64 -10.99 -2.60
N VAL A 185 8.28 -11.36 -1.50
CA VAL A 185 9.22 -10.49 -0.76
C VAL A 185 10.44 -10.15 -1.62
N LEU A 186 11.08 -11.17 -2.22
CA LEU A 186 12.27 -10.95 -3.05
C LEU A 186 11.91 -10.19 -4.33
N GLY A 187 10.80 -10.52 -4.99
CA GLY A 187 10.37 -9.79 -6.18
C GLY A 187 10.14 -8.31 -5.90
N PHE A 188 9.51 -7.99 -4.75
CA PHE A 188 9.35 -6.60 -4.35
C PHE A 188 10.69 -5.92 -4.07
N PHE A 189 11.58 -6.55 -3.30
CA PHE A 189 12.87 -5.95 -2.95
C PHE A 189 13.80 -5.77 -4.16
N GLN A 190 13.79 -6.71 -5.11
CA GLN A 190 14.52 -6.59 -6.37
C GLN A 190 13.95 -5.46 -7.23
N ASN A 191 12.63 -5.41 -7.42
CA ASN A 191 11.98 -4.36 -8.21
C ASN A 191 12.27 -2.96 -7.64
N HIS A 192 12.24 -2.81 -6.31
CA HIS A 192 12.40 -1.52 -5.62
C HIS A 192 13.84 -1.18 -5.23
N ASN A 193 14.84 -1.91 -5.73
CA ASN A 193 16.26 -1.66 -5.41
C ASN A 193 16.52 -1.61 -3.88
N MET A 194 15.87 -2.51 -3.13
CA MET A 194 16.00 -2.59 -1.66
C MET A 194 17.12 -3.54 -1.21
N LEU A 195 17.59 -4.44 -2.09
CA LEU A 195 18.71 -5.37 -1.85
C LEU A 195 20.09 -4.75 -2.11
N GLN A 196 20.20 -3.41 -2.05
CA GLN A 196 21.44 -2.67 -2.25
C GLN A 196 21.65 -1.60 -1.18
N MET A 197 22.92 -1.29 -0.93
CA MET A 197 23.35 -0.31 0.08
C MET A 197 23.40 1.13 -0.45
N THR A 198 23.61 1.30 -1.75
CA THR A 198 23.76 2.60 -2.44
C THR A 198 22.93 2.62 -3.72
N GLY A 199 22.76 3.77 -4.37
CA GLY A 199 22.08 3.86 -5.67
C GLY A 199 20.57 3.63 -5.62
N ARG A 200 19.93 3.87 -4.47
CA ARG A 200 18.47 3.79 -4.33
C ARG A 200 17.79 4.95 -5.06
N PRO A 201 16.58 4.74 -5.62
CA PRO A 201 15.86 5.79 -6.31
C PRO A 201 15.51 6.94 -5.36
N THR A 202 15.44 8.15 -5.92
CA THR A 202 14.96 9.33 -5.19
C THR A 202 13.46 9.20 -4.96
N TRP A 203 13.04 9.26 -3.71
CA TRP A 203 11.62 9.29 -3.35
C TRP A 203 11.02 10.67 -3.54
N LEU A 204 9.75 10.68 -3.92
CA LEU A 204 8.96 11.85 -4.28
C LEU A 204 7.63 11.81 -3.53
N THR A 205 7.03 12.98 -3.33
CA THR A 205 5.65 13.17 -2.83
C THR A 205 4.92 14.17 -3.71
N VAL A 206 3.60 14.04 -3.82
CA VAL A 206 2.78 15.03 -4.54
C VAL A 206 2.78 16.35 -3.77
N LYS A 207 3.03 17.47 -4.46
CA LYS A 207 3.03 18.79 -3.84
C LYS A 207 1.60 19.22 -3.55
N GLY A 208 1.34 19.69 -2.33
CA GLY A 208 -0.01 20.07 -1.89
C GLY A 208 -0.89 18.89 -1.42
N GLY A 209 -0.31 17.69 -1.29
CA GLY A 209 -1.02 16.48 -0.87
C GLY A 209 -1.57 15.69 -2.06
N SER A 210 -1.69 14.39 -1.88
CA SER A 210 -1.95 13.44 -2.97
C SER A 210 -3.35 13.58 -3.59
N SER A 211 -4.35 14.08 -2.86
CA SER A 211 -5.66 14.44 -3.42
C SER A 211 -5.61 15.46 -4.58
N SER A 212 -4.49 16.16 -4.75
CA SER A 212 -4.29 17.14 -5.84
C SER A 212 -4.45 16.53 -7.23
N TYR A 213 -3.97 15.30 -7.48
CA TYR A 213 -4.13 14.67 -8.80
C TYR A 213 -5.57 14.25 -9.08
N ILE A 214 -6.33 13.92 -8.03
CA ILE A 214 -7.75 13.58 -8.15
C ILE A 214 -8.55 14.83 -8.54
N ASN A 215 -8.24 15.96 -7.90
CA ASN A 215 -8.83 17.24 -8.25
C ASN A 215 -8.49 17.65 -9.70
N ALA A 216 -7.28 17.36 -10.17
CA ALA A 216 -6.90 17.58 -11.56
C ALA A 216 -7.67 16.66 -12.52
N LEU A 217 -7.79 15.36 -12.21
CA LEU A 217 -8.59 14.42 -12.99
C LEU A 217 -10.03 14.90 -13.16
N LYS A 218 -10.71 15.22 -12.05
CA LYS A 218 -12.11 15.69 -12.08
C LYS A 218 -12.33 16.93 -12.96
N LYS A 219 -11.29 17.76 -13.12
CA LYS A 219 -11.34 18.95 -13.98
C LYS A 219 -11.06 18.66 -15.44
N GLN A 220 -10.22 17.66 -15.73
CA GLN A 220 -9.66 17.45 -17.07
C GLN A 220 -10.34 16.31 -17.83
N ILE A 221 -10.87 15.29 -17.15
CA ILE A 221 -11.51 14.14 -17.81
C ILE A 221 -13.03 14.27 -17.84
N LYS A 222 -13.64 13.86 -18.95
CA LYS A 222 -15.10 13.77 -19.10
C LYS A 222 -15.59 12.44 -18.53
N ALA A 223 -16.06 12.48 -17.30
CA ALA A 223 -16.71 11.35 -16.64
C ALA A 223 -17.85 11.85 -15.76
N GLU A 224 -18.82 10.98 -15.52
CA GLU A 224 -19.82 11.17 -14.48
C GLU A 224 -19.25 10.64 -13.15
N TRP A 225 -19.31 11.46 -12.10
CA TRP A 225 -18.71 11.17 -10.80
C TRP A 225 -19.80 11.04 -9.74
N LEU A 226 -20.11 9.80 -9.34
CA LEU A 226 -21.19 9.49 -8.40
C LEU A 226 -20.61 9.05 -7.06
N ALA A 227 -20.79 9.88 -6.03
CA ALA A 227 -20.52 9.51 -4.64
C ALA A 227 -21.68 8.66 -4.10
N THR A 228 -21.85 7.47 -4.68
CA THR A 228 -22.95 6.56 -4.44
C THR A 228 -22.44 5.13 -4.33
N SER A 229 -22.85 4.43 -3.26
CA SER A 229 -22.55 3.01 -3.09
C SER A 229 -23.35 2.17 -4.07
N VAL A 230 -22.66 1.30 -4.80
CA VAL A 230 -23.28 0.19 -5.52
C VAL A 230 -23.69 -0.89 -4.52
N ILE A 231 -24.88 -1.45 -4.70
CA ILE A 231 -25.44 -2.52 -3.87
C ILE A 231 -25.28 -3.88 -4.57
N SER A 232 -25.51 -3.91 -5.89
CA SER A 232 -25.35 -5.13 -6.67
C SER A 232 -25.13 -4.83 -8.16
N VAL A 233 -24.54 -5.80 -8.85
CA VAL A 233 -24.26 -5.78 -10.28
C VAL A 233 -24.87 -7.04 -10.90
N ASP A 234 -25.88 -6.85 -11.73
CA ASP A 234 -26.51 -7.90 -12.52
C ASP A 234 -26.02 -7.83 -13.97
N ARG A 235 -25.61 -8.97 -14.52
CA ARG A 235 -24.98 -9.12 -15.84
C ARG A 235 -25.74 -10.08 -16.75
N GLU A 236 -26.83 -10.69 -16.29
CA GLU A 236 -27.61 -11.67 -17.05
C GLU A 236 -28.50 -11.00 -18.11
N SER A 237 -28.85 -9.74 -17.89
CA SER A 237 -29.64 -8.92 -18.81
C SER A 237 -28.85 -8.50 -20.06
N ALA A 238 -29.56 -8.02 -21.09
CA ALA A 238 -28.93 -7.51 -22.32
C ALA A 238 -27.94 -6.36 -22.06
N GLU A 239 -28.15 -5.58 -21.00
CA GLU A 239 -27.23 -4.57 -20.46
C GLU A 239 -26.89 -4.91 -19.01
N ILE A 240 -25.71 -4.55 -18.55
CA ILE A 240 -25.33 -4.68 -17.13
C ILE A 240 -26.14 -3.67 -16.32
N GLN A 241 -26.80 -4.14 -15.27
CA GLN A 241 -27.59 -3.32 -14.37
C GLN A 241 -26.80 -3.05 -13.08
N ILE A 242 -26.45 -1.79 -12.85
CA ILE A 242 -25.80 -1.33 -11.62
C ILE A 242 -26.89 -0.78 -10.70
N ARG A 243 -27.12 -1.47 -9.57
CA ARG A 243 -28.14 -1.08 -8.59
C ARG A 243 -27.52 -0.27 -7.47
N THR A 244 -28.06 0.91 -7.21
CA THR A 244 -27.76 1.74 -6.04
C THR A 244 -28.94 1.69 -5.07
N ALA A 245 -28.90 2.50 -4.00
CA ALA A 245 -30.03 2.62 -3.08
C ALA A 245 -31.27 3.26 -3.73
N THR A 246 -31.07 4.08 -4.76
CA THR A 246 -32.12 4.92 -5.37
C THR A 246 -32.42 4.55 -6.81
N ASP A 247 -31.43 4.05 -7.53
CA ASP A 247 -31.48 3.93 -8.99
C ASP A 247 -31.00 2.55 -9.46
N THR A 248 -31.38 2.22 -10.70
CA THR A 248 -30.79 1.12 -11.46
C THR A 248 -30.36 1.67 -12.80
N LEU A 249 -29.06 1.59 -13.06
CA LEU A 249 -28.41 2.26 -14.19
C LEU A 249 -27.84 1.21 -15.17
N PRO A 250 -28.16 1.28 -16.47
CA PRO A 250 -27.69 0.34 -17.48
C PRO A 250 -26.31 0.70 -18.05
N PHE A 251 -25.46 -0.29 -18.27
CA PHE A 251 -24.13 -0.16 -18.86
C PHE A 251 -23.79 -1.30 -19.83
N ASP A 252 -22.83 -1.05 -20.71
CA ASP A 252 -22.37 -2.06 -21.67
C ASP A 252 -21.26 -2.95 -21.07
N GLN A 253 -20.43 -2.37 -20.19
CA GLN A 253 -19.30 -3.02 -19.52
C GLN A 253 -19.17 -2.52 -18.07
N VAL A 254 -18.61 -3.33 -17.18
CA VAL A 254 -18.30 -2.95 -15.80
C VAL A 254 -16.84 -3.24 -15.44
N ILE A 255 -16.19 -2.26 -14.80
CA ILE A 255 -14.85 -2.39 -14.23
C ILE A 255 -14.99 -2.34 -12.70
N PHE A 256 -14.68 -3.46 -12.06
CA PHE A 256 -14.52 -3.53 -10.61
C PHE A 256 -13.12 -3.04 -10.23
N ALA A 257 -13.04 -1.80 -9.75
CA ALA A 257 -11.85 -1.14 -9.23
C ALA A 257 -11.87 -1.02 -7.69
N CYS A 258 -12.65 -1.88 -7.04
CA CYS A 258 -12.74 -2.06 -5.59
C CYS A 258 -12.00 -3.33 -5.15
N HIS A 259 -11.99 -3.62 -3.84
CA HIS A 259 -11.38 -4.84 -3.32
C HIS A 259 -12.05 -6.09 -3.90
N ALA A 260 -11.30 -7.18 -4.06
CA ALA A 260 -11.78 -8.40 -4.72
C ALA A 260 -12.97 -9.02 -3.96
N ASP A 261 -12.94 -8.99 -2.62
CA ASP A 261 -14.02 -9.48 -1.78
C ASP A 261 -15.28 -8.59 -1.92
N GLN A 262 -15.10 -7.27 -2.07
CA GLN A 262 -16.18 -6.33 -2.34
C GLN A 262 -16.78 -6.59 -3.74
N ALA A 263 -15.95 -6.76 -4.76
CA ALA A 263 -16.41 -7.12 -6.10
C ALA A 263 -17.24 -8.41 -6.08
N LEU A 264 -16.75 -9.45 -5.38
CA LEU A 264 -17.46 -10.72 -5.27
C LEU A 264 -18.82 -10.59 -4.57
N LYS A 265 -18.91 -9.75 -3.52
CA LYS A 265 -20.18 -9.45 -2.81
C LYS A 265 -21.18 -8.68 -3.67
N LEU A 266 -20.69 -7.86 -4.60
CA LEU A 266 -21.56 -7.05 -5.48
C LEU A 266 -22.14 -7.86 -6.64
N LEU A 267 -21.47 -8.92 -7.09
CA LEU A 267 -21.96 -9.78 -8.17
C LEU A 267 -23.19 -10.58 -7.72
N THR A 268 -24.30 -10.47 -8.46
CA THR A 268 -25.53 -11.26 -8.17
C THR A 268 -25.33 -12.75 -8.46
N GLN A 269 -24.62 -13.07 -9.54
CA GLN A 269 -24.30 -14.43 -9.97
C GLN A 269 -22.80 -14.53 -10.32
N PRO A 270 -21.91 -14.66 -9.33
CA PRO A 270 -20.51 -14.88 -9.59
C PRO A 270 -20.27 -16.34 -10.01
N SER A 271 -19.51 -16.52 -11.10
CA SER A 271 -19.11 -17.83 -11.60
C SER A 271 -18.22 -18.57 -10.59
N PRO A 272 -18.09 -19.91 -10.70
CA PRO A 272 -17.18 -20.67 -9.85
C PRO A 272 -15.73 -20.15 -9.92
N THR A 273 -15.27 -19.76 -11.11
CA THR A 273 -13.93 -19.20 -11.35
C THR A 273 -13.76 -17.85 -10.66
N GLU A 274 -14.75 -16.95 -10.75
CA GLU A 274 -14.74 -15.66 -10.04
C GLU A 274 -14.71 -15.86 -8.53
N LYS A 275 -15.52 -16.78 -7.98
CA LYS A 275 -15.52 -17.11 -6.55
C LYS A 275 -14.17 -17.61 -6.07
N ALA A 276 -13.56 -18.54 -6.81
CA ALA A 276 -12.28 -19.14 -6.45
C ALA A 276 -11.13 -18.12 -6.47
N ILE A 277 -11.07 -17.28 -7.50
CA ILE A 277 -9.95 -16.34 -7.69
C ILE A 277 -10.14 -15.08 -6.84
N LEU A 278 -11.32 -14.42 -6.89
CA LEU A 278 -11.54 -13.19 -6.14
C LEU A 278 -11.65 -13.44 -4.63
N GLY A 279 -12.16 -14.62 -4.24
CA GLY A 279 -12.26 -15.04 -2.84
C GLY A 279 -10.93 -15.40 -2.18
N ALA A 280 -9.85 -15.55 -2.97
CA ALA A 280 -8.52 -15.85 -2.43
C ALA A 280 -7.82 -14.63 -1.81
N PHE A 281 -8.24 -13.41 -2.16
CA PHE A 281 -7.65 -12.19 -1.63
C PHE A 281 -8.28 -11.84 -0.28
N ARG A 282 -7.48 -11.89 0.78
CA ARG A 282 -7.88 -11.49 2.13
C ARG A 282 -7.42 -10.07 2.41
N TYR A 283 -8.07 -9.42 3.39
CA TYR A 283 -7.77 -8.04 3.77
C TYR A 283 -7.62 -7.93 5.29
N SER A 284 -6.62 -7.17 5.75
CA SER A 284 -6.44 -6.83 7.15
C SER A 284 -7.01 -5.44 7.45
N GLN A 285 -7.70 -5.31 8.58
CA GLN A 285 -8.17 -4.03 9.10
C GLN A 285 -7.01 -3.33 9.81
N ASN A 286 -6.75 -2.08 9.44
CA ASN A 286 -5.68 -1.28 10.00
C ASN A 286 -6.23 0.09 10.43
N THR A 287 -5.77 0.57 11.58
CA THR A 287 -6.18 1.87 12.11
C THR A 287 -5.05 2.87 11.91
N MET A 288 -5.32 3.93 11.16
CA MET A 288 -4.42 5.05 10.96
C MET A 288 -4.85 6.22 11.84
N VAL A 289 -3.92 6.79 12.59
CA VAL A 289 -4.15 7.97 13.43
C VAL A 289 -3.19 9.07 13.00
N LEU A 290 -3.71 10.21 12.53
CA LEU A 290 -2.93 11.43 12.34
C LEU A 290 -2.96 12.23 13.63
N HIS A 291 -1.80 12.53 14.21
CA HIS A 291 -1.69 13.21 15.52
C HIS A 291 -0.41 14.04 15.65
N LYS A 292 -0.32 14.79 16.75
CA LYS A 292 0.84 15.61 17.13
C LYS A 292 1.68 15.07 18.30
N ASP A 293 1.36 13.86 18.74
CA ASP A 293 1.96 13.27 19.95
C ASP A 293 3.34 12.66 19.72
N ALA A 294 4.39 13.45 19.93
CA ALA A 294 5.79 13.04 19.73
C ALA A 294 6.27 11.85 20.60
N ARG A 295 5.51 11.44 21.62
CA ARG A 295 5.86 10.32 22.52
C ARG A 295 5.91 8.96 21.82
N VAL A 296 5.29 8.84 20.64
CA VAL A 296 5.36 7.60 19.83
C VAL A 296 6.73 7.40 19.18
N MET A 297 7.45 8.49 18.92
CA MET A 297 8.78 8.49 18.29
C MET A 297 9.88 8.12 19.30
N PRO A 298 11.10 7.75 18.84
CA PRO A 298 12.23 7.54 19.73
C PRO A 298 12.52 8.76 20.60
N ALA A 299 12.96 8.53 21.84
CA ALA A 299 13.24 9.62 22.80
C ALA A 299 14.31 10.61 22.30
N LYS A 300 15.28 10.13 21.51
CA LYS A 300 16.34 10.97 20.95
C LYS A 300 16.00 11.32 19.51
N LYS A 301 15.89 12.62 19.21
CA LYS A 301 15.47 13.12 17.89
C LYS A 301 16.38 12.69 16.73
N PHE A 302 17.68 12.47 16.96
CA PHE A 302 18.58 11.97 15.91
C PHE A 302 18.27 10.53 15.46
N ASN A 303 17.49 9.76 16.24
CA ASN A 303 17.00 8.44 15.84
C ASN A 303 15.67 8.51 15.08
N TRP A 304 15.08 9.70 14.92
CA TRP A 304 13.87 9.85 14.12
C TRP A 304 14.19 9.59 12.66
N ALA A 305 13.21 9.04 11.98
CA ALA A 305 13.22 8.84 10.55
C ALA A 305 11.81 9.10 10.01
N SER A 306 11.69 9.26 8.70
CA SER A 306 10.40 9.40 8.03
C SER A 306 9.51 8.18 8.26
N TRP A 307 10.08 6.99 8.25
CA TRP A 307 9.41 5.72 8.51
C TRP A 307 9.96 5.11 9.80
N GLN A 308 9.16 5.10 10.84
CA GLN A 308 9.54 4.56 12.14
C GLN A 308 8.76 3.29 12.44
N VAL A 309 9.45 2.18 12.71
CA VAL A 309 8.83 0.99 13.28
C VAL A 309 9.04 0.97 14.79
N ARG A 310 7.95 0.79 15.53
CA ARG A 310 7.97 0.60 16.99
C ARG A 310 7.58 -0.84 17.30
N VAL A 311 8.50 -1.59 17.87
CA VAL A 311 8.26 -2.96 18.34
C VAL A 311 8.06 -2.92 19.86
N ALA A 312 6.91 -3.40 20.33
CA ALA A 312 6.57 -3.45 21.75
C ALA A 312 5.89 -4.78 22.10
N ALA A 313 6.00 -5.20 23.35
CA ALA A 313 5.22 -6.35 23.84
C ALA A 313 3.72 -6.02 23.78
N SER A 314 2.91 -7.01 23.40
CA SER A 314 1.46 -6.86 23.40
C SER A 314 0.95 -6.52 24.79
N SER A 315 0.02 -5.59 24.86
CA SER A 315 -0.75 -5.28 26.07
C SER A 315 -2.07 -6.05 26.14
N ASN A 316 -2.37 -6.90 25.15
CA ASN A 316 -3.58 -7.71 25.14
C ASN A 316 -3.40 -8.91 26.09
N PRO A 317 -4.26 -9.09 27.11
CA PRO A 317 -4.13 -10.19 28.05
C PRO A 317 -4.34 -11.57 27.42
N ASN A 318 -4.93 -11.65 26.23
CA ASN A 318 -5.12 -12.91 25.49
C ASN A 318 -3.92 -13.31 24.62
N ASP A 319 -2.95 -12.40 24.44
CA ASP A 319 -1.75 -12.66 23.65
C ASP A 319 -0.68 -13.34 24.53
N LEU A 320 0.28 -14.02 23.88
CA LEU A 320 1.39 -14.62 24.62
C LEU A 320 2.22 -13.53 25.32
N VAL A 321 2.75 -13.84 26.51
CA VAL A 321 3.62 -12.93 27.26
C VAL A 321 4.81 -12.52 26.38
N ASN A 322 5.04 -11.22 26.25
CA ASN A 322 6.06 -10.63 25.38
C ASN A 322 5.87 -10.89 23.87
N GLN A 323 4.67 -11.27 23.41
CA GLN A 323 4.38 -11.32 21.98
C GLN A 323 4.64 -9.96 21.35
N PRO A 324 5.58 -9.84 20.39
CA PRO A 324 5.89 -8.56 19.79
C PRO A 324 4.71 -8.09 18.93
N THR A 325 4.47 -6.80 18.96
CA THR A 325 3.50 -6.09 18.10
C THR A 325 4.23 -4.98 17.35
N TYR A 326 3.75 -4.67 16.14
CA TYR A 326 4.29 -3.61 15.32
C TYR A 326 3.34 -2.43 15.25
N SER A 327 3.91 -1.24 15.35
CA SER A 327 3.25 0.03 15.03
C SER A 327 4.18 0.83 14.13
N PHE A 328 3.62 1.49 13.12
CA PHE A 328 4.38 2.20 12.10
C PHE A 328 4.01 3.68 12.16
N THR A 329 4.98 4.55 12.39
CA THR A 329 4.76 6.00 12.41
C THR A 329 5.47 6.67 11.26
N TYR A 330 4.71 7.43 10.48
CA TYR A 330 5.15 8.29 9.40
C TYR A 330 5.37 9.71 9.92
N TRP A 331 6.60 10.23 9.84
CA TRP A 331 6.89 11.61 10.18
C TRP A 331 6.60 12.52 8.98
N MET A 332 5.38 13.03 8.91
CA MET A 332 4.84 13.72 7.74
C MET A 332 5.57 15.02 7.42
N ASN A 333 6.19 15.68 8.41
CA ASN A 333 7.00 16.87 8.13
C ASN A 333 8.16 16.58 7.18
N ALA A 334 8.83 15.44 7.36
CA ALA A 334 9.95 15.02 6.52
C ALA A 334 9.45 14.42 5.20
N LEU A 335 8.41 13.58 5.23
CA LEU A 335 7.85 12.96 4.03
C LEU A 335 7.25 13.97 3.04
N GLN A 336 6.46 14.94 3.53
CA GLN A 336 5.75 15.90 2.69
C GLN A 336 6.38 17.30 2.66
N ASN A 337 7.56 17.48 3.24
CA ASN A 337 8.23 18.78 3.40
C ASN A 337 7.37 19.86 4.08
N LEU A 338 6.52 19.46 5.04
CA LEU A 338 5.58 20.36 5.71
C LEU A 338 6.35 21.41 6.51
N LYS A 339 6.05 22.69 6.27
CA LYS A 339 6.73 23.85 6.87
C LYS A 339 6.18 24.20 8.26
N THR A 340 6.24 23.26 9.21
CA THR A 340 5.87 23.47 10.61
C THR A 340 6.90 22.84 11.56
N LYS A 341 7.05 23.46 12.75
CA LYS A 341 7.86 22.91 13.85
C LYS A 341 7.11 21.84 14.64
N THR A 342 5.78 21.90 14.63
CA THR A 342 4.91 20.94 15.28
C THR A 342 5.00 19.60 14.53
N PRO A 343 5.33 18.49 15.21
CA PRO A 343 5.42 17.20 14.54
C PRO A 343 4.02 16.74 14.13
N LEU A 344 3.87 16.36 12.87
CA LEU A 344 2.70 15.69 12.32
C LEU A 344 3.09 14.25 12.06
N LEU A 345 2.38 13.33 12.72
CA LEU A 345 2.69 11.92 12.78
C LEU A 345 1.45 11.14 12.35
N ALA A 346 1.57 10.34 11.30
CA ALA A 346 0.54 9.37 10.93
C ALA A 346 0.98 8.00 11.46
N THR A 347 0.28 7.45 12.46
CA THR A 347 0.64 6.18 13.09
C THR A 347 -0.37 5.10 12.70
N LEU A 348 0.12 4.08 12.02
CA LEU A 348 -0.61 2.86 11.69
C LEU A 348 -0.50 1.85 12.83
N ASN A 349 -1.65 1.30 13.20
CA ASN A 349 -1.84 0.32 14.27
C ASN A 349 -1.09 0.71 15.56
N PRO A 350 -1.46 1.83 16.21
CA PRO A 350 -0.80 2.28 17.43
C PRO A 350 -0.73 1.18 18.48
N ASN A 351 0.48 0.81 18.92
CA ASN A 351 0.71 -0.14 20.01
C ASN A 351 1.07 0.57 21.34
N CYS A 352 0.75 1.86 21.44
CA CYS A 352 0.79 2.65 22.66
C CYS A 352 -0.31 3.72 22.63
N ALA A 353 -0.65 4.24 23.81
CA ALA A 353 -1.66 5.28 23.92
C ALA A 353 -1.18 6.60 23.29
N ILE A 354 -1.99 7.16 22.40
CA ILE A 354 -1.85 8.52 21.86
C ILE A 354 -2.76 9.45 22.68
N ASP A 355 -2.26 10.63 23.10
CA ASP A 355 -3.11 11.61 23.80
C ASP A 355 -4.32 11.99 22.92
N PRO A 356 -5.56 11.74 23.37
CA PRO A 356 -6.75 12.03 22.57
C PRO A 356 -6.86 13.51 22.14
N ARG A 357 -6.31 14.43 22.96
CA ARG A 357 -6.31 15.87 22.65
C ARG A 357 -5.33 16.26 21.54
N LYS A 358 -4.44 15.34 21.14
CA LYS A 358 -3.46 15.54 20.07
C LYS A 358 -3.83 14.80 18.78
N ILE A 359 -4.93 14.03 18.79
CA ILE A 359 -5.44 13.37 17.59
C ILE A 359 -6.10 14.41 16.70
N LEU A 360 -5.75 14.38 15.42
CA LEU A 360 -6.32 15.24 14.38
C LEU A 360 -7.32 14.47 13.54
N VAL A 361 -6.96 13.24 13.13
CA VAL A 361 -7.81 12.37 12.31
C VAL A 361 -7.59 10.92 12.69
N THR A 362 -8.67 10.12 12.68
CA THR A 362 -8.62 8.66 12.71
C THR A 362 -9.26 8.11 11.44
N ARG A 363 -8.64 7.09 10.86
CA ARG A 363 -9.09 6.37 9.66
C ARG A 363 -8.94 4.87 9.86
N HIS A 364 -9.82 4.12 9.21
CA HIS A 364 -9.74 2.68 9.11
C HIS A 364 -9.51 2.31 7.65
N TYR A 365 -8.42 1.60 7.39
CA TYR A 365 -8.04 1.13 6.07
C TYR A 365 -8.03 -0.40 6.05
N GLU A 366 -8.32 -0.95 4.88
CA GLU A 366 -8.18 -2.37 4.59
C GLU A 366 -6.96 -2.54 3.68
N HIS A 367 -5.98 -3.36 4.08
CA HIS A 367 -4.83 -3.69 3.25
C HIS A 367 -4.90 -5.14 2.78
N PRO A 368 -4.61 -5.44 1.49
CA PRO A 368 -4.59 -6.80 1.00
C PRO A 368 -3.50 -7.62 1.70
N GLN A 369 -3.81 -8.87 1.99
CA GLN A 369 -2.86 -9.86 2.49
C GLN A 369 -2.33 -10.70 1.33
N PHE A 370 -1.00 -10.84 1.26
CA PHE A 370 -0.31 -11.54 0.17
C PHE A 370 0.21 -12.90 0.63
N ASP A 371 -0.73 -13.79 0.96
CA ASP A 371 -0.43 -15.19 1.26
C ASP A 371 -0.28 -16.04 -0.01
N ILE A 372 -0.03 -17.33 0.16
CA ILE A 372 0.12 -18.29 -0.94
C ILE A 372 -1.13 -18.32 -1.83
N ALA A 373 -2.33 -18.21 -1.26
CA ALA A 373 -3.57 -18.24 -2.02
C ALA A 373 -3.72 -16.98 -2.89
N ALA A 374 -3.41 -15.80 -2.35
CA ALA A 374 -3.40 -14.55 -3.09
C ALA A 374 -2.42 -14.59 -4.28
N LEU A 375 -1.19 -15.08 -4.08
CA LEU A 375 -0.20 -15.22 -5.16
C LEU A 375 -0.66 -16.17 -6.27
N ASN A 376 -1.24 -17.31 -5.89
CA ASN A 376 -1.78 -18.25 -6.87
C ASN A 376 -2.94 -17.62 -7.67
N ALA A 377 -3.79 -16.83 -7.03
CA ALA A 377 -4.87 -16.11 -7.69
C ALA A 377 -4.35 -15.03 -8.66
N GLN A 378 -3.28 -14.30 -8.30
CA GLN A 378 -2.67 -13.29 -9.19
C GLN A 378 -2.26 -13.86 -10.55
N SER A 379 -1.74 -15.09 -10.58
CA SER A 379 -1.35 -15.77 -11.82
C SER A 379 -2.53 -16.15 -12.73
N GLN A 380 -3.76 -16.07 -12.23
CA GLN A 380 -4.99 -16.51 -12.90
C GLN A 380 -5.90 -15.34 -13.32
N TRP A 381 -5.40 -14.10 -13.30
CA TRP A 381 -6.18 -12.90 -13.69
C TRP A 381 -6.85 -13.04 -15.06
N ASN A 382 -6.16 -13.65 -16.03
CA ASN A 382 -6.65 -13.87 -17.39
C ASN A 382 -7.87 -14.82 -17.47
N LEU A 383 -8.18 -15.55 -16.40
CA LEU A 383 -9.34 -16.44 -16.33
C LEU A 383 -10.62 -15.74 -15.87
N VAL A 384 -10.52 -14.51 -15.34
CA VAL A 384 -11.68 -13.72 -14.88
C VAL A 384 -11.86 -12.43 -15.66
N ASN A 385 -10.79 -11.83 -16.16
CA ASN A 385 -10.86 -10.54 -16.83
C ASN A 385 -11.48 -10.64 -18.24
N GLY A 386 -12.45 -9.78 -18.52
CA GLY A 386 -13.12 -9.67 -19.81
C GLY A 386 -14.30 -10.63 -20.01
N PHE A 387 -14.48 -11.60 -19.11
CA PHE A 387 -15.62 -12.51 -19.14
C PHE A 387 -16.87 -11.85 -18.59
N ASN A 388 -18.06 -12.23 -19.10
CA ASN A 388 -19.35 -11.69 -18.66
C ASN A 388 -19.38 -10.15 -18.64
N ARG A 389 -18.70 -9.52 -19.62
CA ARG A 389 -18.60 -8.04 -19.73
C ARG A 389 -18.04 -7.36 -18.47
N SER A 390 -17.18 -8.07 -17.74
CA SER A 390 -16.65 -7.67 -16.44
C SER A 390 -15.14 -7.64 -16.45
N TYR A 391 -14.57 -6.60 -15.85
CA TYR A 391 -13.14 -6.40 -15.72
C TYR A 391 -12.79 -6.16 -14.26
N PHE A 392 -11.61 -6.63 -13.84
CA PHE A 392 -11.18 -6.55 -12.44
C PHE A 392 -9.79 -5.93 -12.36
N CYS A 393 -9.68 -4.80 -11.67
CA CYS A 393 -8.42 -4.13 -11.39
C CYS A 393 -8.34 -3.70 -9.92
N GLY A 394 -7.12 -3.51 -9.44
CA GLY A 394 -6.85 -3.27 -8.03
C GLY A 394 -5.40 -3.57 -7.70
N ALA A 395 -4.87 -2.91 -6.67
CA ALA A 395 -3.49 -3.11 -6.22
C ALA A 395 -3.20 -4.54 -5.74
N TYR A 396 -4.24 -5.30 -5.38
CA TYR A 396 -4.14 -6.72 -4.98
C TYR A 396 -3.69 -7.65 -6.12
N TRP A 397 -3.67 -7.18 -7.37
CA TRP A 397 -3.08 -7.92 -8.50
C TRP A 397 -1.55 -7.83 -8.61
N GLY A 398 -0.90 -7.03 -7.77
CA GLY A 398 0.57 -6.88 -7.69
C GLY A 398 1.07 -6.91 -6.25
N TRP A 399 1.93 -5.97 -5.85
CA TRP A 399 2.45 -5.90 -4.47
C TRP A 399 1.60 -5.07 -3.50
N GLY A 400 0.46 -4.54 -3.94
CA GLY A 400 -0.41 -3.73 -3.10
C GLY A 400 -0.09 -2.23 -3.10
N PHE A 401 0.79 -1.76 -3.98
CA PHE A 401 1.19 -0.36 -4.07
C PHE A 401 0.39 0.41 -5.12
N HIS A 402 0.59 1.73 -5.14
CA HIS A 402 -0.14 2.64 -6.01
C HIS A 402 0.06 2.34 -7.51
N GLU A 403 1.30 2.04 -7.90
CA GLU A 403 1.61 1.66 -9.28
C GLU A 403 0.99 0.31 -9.65
N ASP A 404 0.95 -0.67 -8.74
CA ASP A 404 0.28 -1.96 -9.01
C ASP A 404 -1.21 -1.74 -9.34
N GLY A 405 -1.84 -0.83 -8.61
CA GLY A 405 -3.22 -0.40 -8.88
C GLY A 405 -3.36 0.25 -10.26
N ALA A 406 -2.48 1.20 -10.61
CA ALA A 406 -2.48 1.85 -11.92
C ALA A 406 -2.19 0.86 -13.07
N TYR A 407 -1.22 -0.04 -12.88
CA TYR A 407 -0.82 -1.04 -13.86
C TYR A 407 -1.93 -2.08 -14.10
N SER A 408 -2.60 -2.54 -13.05
CA SER A 408 -3.75 -3.44 -13.20
C SER A 408 -4.88 -2.80 -14.02
N ALA A 409 -5.11 -1.50 -13.84
CA ALA A 409 -6.10 -0.75 -14.62
C ALA A 409 -5.64 -0.52 -16.06
N HIS A 410 -4.35 -0.29 -16.28
CA HIS A 410 -3.77 -0.22 -17.62
C HIS A 410 -3.98 -1.52 -18.41
N ARG A 411 -3.82 -2.69 -17.77
CA ARG A 411 -4.13 -3.99 -18.40
C ARG A 411 -5.59 -4.08 -18.83
N VAL A 412 -6.52 -3.68 -17.96
CA VAL A 412 -7.96 -3.62 -18.27
C VAL A 412 -8.24 -2.67 -19.43
N ALA A 413 -7.70 -1.45 -19.38
CA ALA A 413 -7.92 -0.45 -20.41
C ALA A 413 -7.37 -0.89 -21.76
N ASN A 414 -6.18 -1.50 -21.79
CA ASN A 414 -5.61 -2.05 -23.01
C ASN A 414 -6.49 -3.16 -23.61
N ASP A 415 -7.02 -4.08 -22.80
CA ASP A 415 -7.93 -5.11 -23.28
C ASP A 415 -9.22 -4.49 -23.87
N LEU A 416 -9.82 -3.51 -23.20
CA LEU A 416 -11.01 -2.81 -23.71
C LEU A 416 -10.77 -2.01 -25.00
N LEU A 417 -9.58 -1.46 -25.18
CA LEU A 417 -9.23 -0.66 -26.37
C LEU A 417 -8.78 -1.51 -27.56
N THR A 418 -8.30 -2.74 -27.32
CA THR A 418 -7.75 -3.62 -28.37
C THR A 418 -8.61 -4.82 -28.71
N SER A 419 -9.48 -5.26 -27.80
CA SER A 419 -10.34 -6.42 -28.00
C SER A 419 -11.68 -6.03 -28.61
N ASN A 420 -12.11 -6.79 -29.64
CA ASN A 420 -13.54 -7.00 -29.87
C ASN A 420 -14.08 -7.86 -28.70
N PRO A 421 -15.25 -7.55 -28.11
CA PRO A 421 -15.73 -8.20 -26.88
C PRO A 421 -15.69 -9.74 -27.00
N LYS A 422 -15.01 -10.39 -26.05
CA LYS A 422 -14.99 -11.86 -25.93
C LYS A 422 -16.38 -12.29 -25.47
N GLY A 423 -17.02 -13.10 -26.31
CA GLY A 423 -18.43 -13.55 -26.16
C GLY A 423 -18.69 -14.39 -24.94
#